data_AF-A0A432P6G8-F1
#
_entry.id   AF-A0A432P6G8-F1
#
_cell.length_a   1.000
_cell.length_b   1.000
_cell.length_c   1.000
_cell.angle_alpha   90.00
_cell.angle_beta   90.00
_cell.angle_gamma   90.00
#
_symmetry.space_group_name_H-M   'P 1'
#
loop_
_entity.id
_entity.type
_entity.pdbx_description
1 polymer ?
#
loop_
_entity_poly.entity_id
_entity_poly.type
_entity_poly.pdbx_seq_one_letter_code
_entity_poly.pdbx_strand_id
1 'polypeptide(L)'
;MSVASRVLLAALFSASFGFNCLAESPTSSGTGFVVTSDGWLMTNAHVVEGCQRIEVKGKGDASDPRVDETNDLALLKIASPEPLKPIVFRRAPTRLGEDLVAIGYPLATLLADSVKVTTGNVNALAGLRNDTRYLQISTPIQPGNSGGPVVDRAGFLMGITSATLSKQTADAIGITAQNVNFAIRASVADLFLQSQGISAQSGDADKDQPALSTADLADKITPSVFQILCYGKQDAEASVKPAEMPTSLPPPSVTASLIDARGYDAIGFDYRAVKDVSFSECHATCEGDGQCKAITYNTKYGVCFLKNNVVALIRNGDAVASYASSKAADVIMSDFTSYSGMDLPGGDYRRLRGSNYLECFTACIGDNSCKAFSYVPKKSECWLKDALGKPRAAKGVELGVK
;
A
#
# COMPACT_ATOMS: atom_id res chain seq x y z
N MET A 1 24.90 75.70 33.30
CA MET A 1 24.72 74.24 33.40
C MET A 1 23.78 73.81 32.29
N SER A 2 24.24 72.88 31.46
CA SER A 2 23.73 72.55 30.12
C SER A 2 22.39 71.81 30.14
N VAL A 3 21.49 72.15 29.21
CA VAL A 3 20.17 71.52 29.01
C VAL A 3 20.12 70.87 27.61
N ALA A 4 19.48 69.70 27.57
CA ALA A 4 18.94 68.95 26.43
C ALA A 4 19.89 68.03 25.64
N SER A 5 19.91 66.77 26.10
CA SER A 5 20.39 65.59 25.38
C SER A 5 19.40 65.09 24.33
N ARG A 6 19.94 64.95 23.12
CA ARG A 6 19.78 63.91 22.09
C ARG A 6 18.56 62.96 22.15
N VAL A 7 17.82 63.02 21.03
CA VAL A 7 16.82 62.09 20.51
C VAL A 7 17.34 60.65 20.46
N LEU A 8 16.60 59.69 21.05
CA LEU A 8 16.79 58.25 20.85
C LEU A 8 15.74 57.71 19.86
N LEU A 9 16.24 57.00 18.85
CA LEU A 9 15.49 56.33 17.80
C LEU A 9 14.80 55.07 18.36
N ALA A 10 13.47 54.98 18.23
CA ALA A 10 12.72 53.77 18.55
C ALA A 10 12.71 52.84 17.31
N ALA A 11 13.40 51.71 17.40
CA ALA A 11 13.30 50.63 16.41
C ALA A 11 12.28 49.60 16.90
N LEU A 12 11.14 49.52 16.22
CA LEU A 12 10.10 48.52 16.40
C LEU A 12 10.58 47.17 15.82
N PHE A 13 10.87 46.21 16.69
CA PHE A 13 11.04 44.81 16.29
C PHE A 13 9.66 44.18 16.09
N SER A 14 9.26 43.97 14.83
CA SER A 14 8.14 43.09 14.49
C SER A 14 8.68 41.68 14.33
N ALA A 15 8.45 40.81 15.32
CA ALA A 15 8.71 39.39 15.21
C ALA A 15 7.45 38.68 14.71
N SER A 16 7.42 38.37 13.42
CA SER A 16 6.42 37.49 12.81
C SER A 16 6.74 36.04 13.17
N PHE A 17 6.00 35.46 14.11
CA PHE A 17 6.03 34.01 14.36
C PHE A 17 5.27 33.30 13.24
N GLY A 18 6.01 32.74 12.28
CA GLY A 18 5.47 31.75 11.34
C GLY A 18 5.29 30.42 12.07
N PHE A 19 4.05 30.05 12.38
CA PHE A 19 3.71 28.68 12.76
C PHE A 19 3.85 27.80 11.51
N ASN A 20 4.99 27.11 11.37
CA ASN A 20 5.05 25.94 10.50
C ASN A 20 4.29 24.81 11.19
N CYS A 21 3.03 24.63 10.79
CA CYS A 21 2.24 23.46 11.14
C CYS A 21 2.75 22.31 10.25
N LEU A 22 3.80 21.60 10.70
CA LEU A 22 4.21 20.34 10.08
C LEU A 22 3.08 19.33 10.36
N ALA A 23 2.24 19.07 9.36
CA ALA A 23 1.24 18.02 9.45
C ALA A 23 1.96 16.66 9.51
N GLU A 24 1.79 15.96 10.64
CA GLU A 24 2.31 14.61 10.82
C GLU A 24 1.72 13.70 9.73
N SER A 25 2.57 12.98 9.00
CA SER A 25 2.13 12.08 7.92
C SER A 25 1.95 10.66 8.45
N PRO A 26 0.85 9.98 8.10
CA PRO A 26 0.63 8.61 8.57
C PRO A 26 1.64 7.65 7.95
N THR A 27 2.20 6.78 8.80
CA THR A 27 3.15 5.72 8.41
C THR A 27 2.48 4.53 7.74
N SER A 28 1.21 4.27 8.06
CA SER A 28 0.39 3.23 7.45
C SER A 28 -1.08 3.65 7.47
N SER A 29 -1.91 3.01 6.64
CA SER A 29 -3.35 3.22 6.65
C SER A 29 -4.12 1.95 6.28
N GLY A 30 -5.35 1.86 6.77
CA GLY A 30 -6.27 0.77 6.50
C GLY A 30 -7.71 1.21 6.61
N THR A 31 -8.60 0.23 6.70
CA THR A 31 -10.04 0.43 6.89
C THR A 31 -10.46 -0.13 8.24
N GLY A 32 -11.43 0.50 8.89
CA GLY A 32 -12.13 -0.06 10.04
C GLY A 32 -13.62 0.22 9.95
N PHE A 33 -14.41 -0.48 10.75
CA PHE A 33 -15.87 -0.30 10.78
C PHE A 33 -16.43 -0.39 12.19
N VAL A 34 -17.56 0.28 12.41
CA VAL A 34 -18.23 0.33 13.71
C VAL A 34 -18.85 -1.03 14.05
N VAL A 35 -18.57 -1.53 15.25
CA VAL A 35 -19.13 -2.77 15.79
C VAL A 35 -20.10 -2.54 16.94
N THR A 36 -20.04 -1.38 17.60
CA THR A 36 -21.02 -0.98 18.63
C THR A 36 -21.42 0.49 18.51
N SER A 37 -22.61 0.83 18.99
CA SER A 37 -23.13 2.20 18.95
C SER A 37 -22.40 3.16 19.88
N ASP A 38 -21.77 2.66 20.94
CA ASP A 38 -20.99 3.46 21.89
C ASP A 38 -19.57 3.75 21.40
N GLY A 39 -19.16 3.26 20.23
CA GLY A 39 -17.93 3.71 19.56
C GLY A 39 -16.78 2.72 19.53
N TRP A 40 -17.04 1.40 19.61
CA TRP A 40 -16.05 0.41 19.24
C TRP A 40 -16.02 0.22 17.72
N LEU A 41 -14.81 0.23 17.17
CA LEU A 41 -14.51 -0.08 15.78
C LEU A 41 -13.62 -1.32 15.71
N MET A 42 -13.75 -2.08 14.63
CA MET A 42 -12.89 -3.21 14.30
C MET A 42 -12.05 -2.91 13.07
N THR A 43 -10.81 -3.39 13.07
CA THR A 43 -9.87 -3.38 11.93
C THR A 43 -8.95 -4.60 12.03
N ASN A 44 -7.90 -4.69 11.20
CA ASN A 44 -6.88 -5.73 11.33
C ASN A 44 -5.77 -5.34 12.31
N ALA A 45 -5.13 -6.34 12.92
CA ALA A 45 -4.00 -6.12 13.84
C ALA A 45 -2.82 -5.45 13.12
N HIS A 46 -2.46 -5.91 11.91
CA HIS A 46 -1.35 -5.33 11.15
C HIS A 46 -1.59 -3.88 10.70
N VAL A 47 -2.84 -3.39 10.69
CA VAL A 47 -3.15 -1.98 10.37
C VAL A 47 -2.72 -1.06 11.50
N VAL A 48 -2.70 -1.56 12.73
CA VAL A 48 -2.40 -0.80 13.95
C VAL A 48 -1.06 -1.18 14.58
N GLU A 49 -0.29 -2.04 13.92
CA GLU A 49 1.00 -2.52 14.40
C GLU A 49 2.04 -1.38 14.43
N GLY A 50 2.73 -1.23 15.57
CA GLY A 50 3.78 -0.22 15.74
C GLY A 50 3.30 1.24 15.82
N CYS A 51 1.98 1.50 15.81
CA CYS A 51 1.45 2.85 15.91
C CYS A 51 1.66 3.43 17.31
N GLN A 52 2.10 4.69 17.37
CA GLN A 52 2.10 5.47 18.61
C GLN A 52 0.77 6.20 18.80
N ARG A 53 0.19 6.65 17.69
CA ARG A 53 -1.10 7.30 17.62
C ARG A 53 -1.89 6.68 16.48
N ILE A 54 -3.16 6.37 16.75
CA ILE A 54 -4.09 5.82 15.77
C ILE A 54 -5.21 6.84 15.61
N GLU A 55 -5.40 7.37 14.42
CA GLU A 55 -6.49 8.28 14.11
C GLU A 55 -7.54 7.59 13.25
N VAL A 56 -8.80 7.81 13.60
CA VAL A 56 -9.95 7.49 12.77
C VAL A 56 -10.32 8.76 12.01
N LYS A 57 -10.08 8.78 10.69
CA LYS A 57 -10.22 10.00 9.87
C LYS A 57 -11.62 10.60 10.01
N GLY A 58 -11.67 11.88 10.43
CA GLY A 58 -12.92 12.60 10.67
C GLY A 58 -13.63 12.29 11.99
N LYS A 59 -13.04 11.43 12.84
CA LYS A 59 -13.54 11.12 14.20
C LYS A 59 -12.51 11.40 15.30
N GLY A 60 -11.23 11.55 14.95
CA GLY A 60 -10.15 11.86 15.88
C GLY A 60 -9.42 10.60 16.36
N ASP A 61 -8.69 10.72 17.46
CA ASP A 61 -7.83 9.65 17.96
C ASP A 61 -8.62 8.50 18.55
N ALA A 62 -8.19 7.29 18.20
CA ALA A 62 -8.60 6.08 18.88
C ALA A 62 -7.85 5.90 20.20
N SER A 63 -8.52 5.25 21.14
CA SER A 63 -8.03 4.84 22.45
C SER A 63 -8.34 3.37 22.69
N ASP A 64 -7.81 2.81 23.79
CA ASP A 64 -8.01 1.41 24.20
C ASP A 64 -7.85 0.40 23.05
N PRO A 65 -6.67 0.36 22.37
CA PRO A 65 -6.42 -0.62 21.34
C PRO A 65 -6.36 -2.02 21.96
N ARG A 66 -7.21 -2.93 21.49
CA ARG A 66 -7.20 -4.35 21.89
C ARG A 66 -6.86 -5.18 20.68
N VAL A 67 -5.79 -5.96 20.75
CA VAL A 67 -5.21 -6.62 19.59
C VAL A 67 -5.19 -8.12 19.78
N ASP A 68 -5.70 -8.84 18.78
CA ASP A 68 -5.53 -10.27 18.58
C ASP A 68 -4.64 -10.49 17.36
N GLU A 69 -3.34 -10.53 17.60
CA GLU A 69 -2.33 -10.75 16.56
C GLU A 69 -2.49 -12.12 15.88
N THR A 70 -2.98 -13.13 16.62
CA THR A 70 -3.11 -14.50 16.10
C THR A 70 -4.15 -14.57 14.99
N ASN A 71 -5.25 -13.82 15.14
CA ASN A 71 -6.34 -13.78 14.15
C ASN A 71 -6.32 -12.53 13.27
N ASP A 72 -5.29 -11.68 13.38
CA ASP A 72 -5.14 -10.41 12.65
C ASP A 72 -6.35 -9.48 12.85
N LEU A 73 -6.81 -9.32 14.10
CA LEU A 73 -7.93 -8.45 14.46
C LEU A 73 -7.52 -7.42 15.52
N ALA A 74 -8.07 -6.23 15.42
CA ALA A 74 -7.93 -5.19 16.44
C ALA A 74 -9.24 -4.44 16.66
N LEU A 75 -9.46 -4.04 17.91
CA LEU A 75 -10.54 -3.16 18.34
C LEU A 75 -9.97 -1.81 18.74
N LEU A 76 -10.68 -0.76 18.36
CA LEU A 76 -10.33 0.63 18.63
C LEU A 76 -11.55 1.33 19.24
N LYS A 77 -11.34 2.14 20.28
CA LYS A 77 -12.39 2.94 20.89
C LYS A 77 -12.29 4.40 20.45
N ILE A 78 -13.37 4.97 19.93
CA ILE A 78 -13.49 6.41 19.73
C ILE A 78 -14.54 7.00 20.68
N ALA A 79 -14.33 8.26 21.04
CA ALA A 79 -15.36 9.07 21.67
C ALA A 79 -16.32 9.58 20.59
N SER A 80 -17.62 9.35 20.75
CA SER A 80 -18.63 9.93 19.89
C SER A 80 -19.75 10.52 20.74
N PRO A 81 -20.12 11.79 20.51
CA PRO A 81 -21.23 12.41 21.24
C PRO A 81 -22.59 11.83 20.82
N GLU A 82 -22.68 11.31 19.60
CA GLU A 82 -23.88 10.70 19.03
C GLU A 82 -23.67 9.18 18.86
N PRO A 83 -24.72 8.35 19.02
CA PRO A 83 -24.64 6.92 18.78
C PRO A 83 -24.20 6.62 17.34
N LEU A 84 -23.18 5.77 17.20
CA LEU A 84 -22.76 5.27 15.89
C LEU A 84 -23.68 4.14 15.41
N LYS A 85 -23.69 3.91 14.10
CA LYS A 85 -24.43 2.80 13.50
C LYS A 85 -23.50 1.60 13.34
N PRO A 86 -23.63 0.52 14.13
CA PRO A 86 -22.82 -0.67 13.96
C PRO A 86 -23.23 -1.48 12.73
N ILE A 87 -22.28 -2.22 12.16
CA ILE A 87 -22.59 -3.25 11.18
C ILE A 87 -23.10 -4.50 11.91
N VAL A 88 -24.18 -5.08 11.40
CA VAL A 88 -24.82 -6.26 11.98
C VAL A 88 -24.13 -7.53 11.47
N PHE A 89 -23.73 -8.41 12.38
CA PHE A 89 -23.06 -9.67 12.09
C PHE A 89 -24.06 -10.70 11.57
N ARG A 90 -23.69 -11.40 10.50
CA ARG A 90 -24.53 -12.47 9.96
C ARG A 90 -24.47 -13.71 10.87
N ARG A 91 -25.61 -14.35 11.11
CA ARG A 91 -25.65 -15.62 11.88
C ARG A 91 -25.66 -16.84 10.97
N ALA A 92 -26.33 -16.73 9.84
CA ALA A 92 -26.41 -17.80 8.86
C ALA A 92 -25.02 -18.13 8.30
N PRO A 93 -24.71 -19.43 8.10
CA PRO A 93 -23.43 -19.83 7.56
C PRO A 93 -23.26 -19.31 6.13
N THR A 94 -22.09 -18.76 5.84
CA THR A 94 -21.66 -18.39 4.49
C THR A 94 -21.68 -19.59 3.56
N ARG A 95 -22.20 -19.41 2.34
CA ARG A 95 -22.24 -20.45 1.31
C ARG A 95 -21.24 -20.19 0.19
N LEU A 96 -20.79 -21.26 -0.45
CA LEU A 96 -19.99 -21.18 -1.67
C LEU A 96 -20.78 -20.48 -2.79
N GLY A 97 -20.13 -19.61 -3.54
CA GLY A 97 -20.71 -18.85 -4.65
C GLY A 97 -21.62 -17.70 -4.24
N GLU A 98 -21.77 -17.42 -2.94
CA GLU A 98 -22.61 -16.33 -2.45
C GLU A 98 -22.01 -14.96 -2.81
N ASP A 99 -22.84 -14.07 -3.33
CA ASP A 99 -22.46 -12.70 -3.69
C ASP A 99 -22.12 -11.90 -2.44
N LEU A 100 -21.11 -11.06 -2.56
CA LEU A 100 -20.62 -10.21 -1.48
C LEU A 100 -20.17 -8.85 -2.00
N VAL A 101 -20.09 -7.91 -1.08
CA VAL A 101 -19.58 -6.56 -1.30
C VAL A 101 -18.51 -6.26 -0.26
N ALA A 102 -17.33 -5.84 -0.69
CA ALA A 102 -16.27 -5.34 0.18
C ALA A 102 -16.21 -3.82 0.10
N ILE A 103 -16.04 -3.17 1.25
CA ILE A 103 -16.06 -1.71 1.37
C ILE A 103 -14.81 -1.27 2.13
N GLY A 104 -14.10 -0.28 1.61
CA GLY A 104 -12.92 0.25 2.31
C GLY A 104 -12.24 1.41 1.61
N TYR A 105 -11.04 1.74 2.07
CA TYR A 105 -10.24 2.88 1.63
C TYR A 105 -8.93 2.41 0.99
N PRO A 106 -8.99 1.78 -0.21
CA PRO A 106 -7.78 1.35 -0.89
C PRO A 106 -6.98 2.57 -1.33
N LEU A 107 -5.67 2.52 -1.09
CA LEU A 107 -4.71 3.51 -1.61
C LEU A 107 -5.15 4.96 -1.39
N ALA A 108 -5.75 5.30 -0.24
CA ALA A 108 -6.32 6.63 0.01
C ALA A 108 -5.28 7.78 0.06
N THR A 109 -3.99 7.48 -0.08
CA THR A 109 -2.91 8.44 -0.30
C THR A 109 -2.56 8.65 -1.79
N LEU A 110 -3.06 7.79 -2.69
CA LEU A 110 -2.78 7.79 -4.13
C LEU A 110 -4.05 7.93 -5.00
N LEU A 111 -5.20 7.49 -4.49
CA LEU A 111 -6.51 7.55 -5.13
C LEU A 111 -7.42 8.52 -4.38
N ALA A 112 -8.60 8.81 -4.92
CA ALA A 112 -9.57 9.66 -4.25
C ALA A 112 -9.84 9.18 -2.81
N ASP A 113 -9.72 10.09 -1.85
CA ASP A 113 -9.97 9.93 -0.39
C ASP A 113 -11.35 9.35 -0.01
N SER A 114 -12.21 9.11 -0.99
CA SER A 114 -13.52 8.49 -0.79
C SER A 114 -13.43 6.98 -0.61
N VAL A 115 -14.41 6.44 0.11
CA VAL A 115 -14.62 4.99 0.19
C VAL A 115 -14.72 4.38 -1.21
N LYS A 116 -14.27 3.14 -1.36
CA LYS A 116 -14.44 2.34 -2.56
C LYS A 116 -15.22 1.08 -2.23
N VAL A 117 -15.97 0.63 -3.21
CA VAL A 117 -16.87 -0.52 -3.12
C VAL A 117 -16.49 -1.48 -4.22
N THR A 118 -16.20 -2.72 -3.86
CA THR A 118 -15.87 -3.79 -4.79
C THR A 118 -16.83 -4.96 -4.58
N THR A 119 -17.14 -5.67 -5.66
CA THR A 119 -18.10 -6.78 -5.65
C THR A 119 -17.39 -8.08 -6.02
N GLY A 120 -17.98 -9.20 -5.62
CA GLY A 120 -17.51 -10.53 -5.96
C GLY A 120 -18.36 -11.58 -5.28
N ASN A 121 -17.77 -12.74 -5.06
CA ASN A 121 -18.42 -13.89 -4.43
C ASN A 121 -17.45 -14.70 -3.58
N VAL A 122 -18.00 -15.62 -2.80
CA VAL A 122 -17.24 -16.59 -2.00
C VAL A 122 -16.74 -17.72 -2.90
N ASN A 123 -15.43 -17.81 -3.06
CA ASN A 123 -14.75 -18.84 -3.88
C ASN A 123 -14.41 -20.10 -3.08
N ALA A 124 -14.17 -19.98 -1.77
CA ALA A 124 -13.94 -21.11 -0.88
C ALA A 124 -14.31 -20.78 0.56
N LEU A 125 -14.67 -21.82 1.31
CA LEU A 125 -15.00 -21.75 2.73
C LEU A 125 -13.79 -21.99 3.64
N ALA A 126 -12.58 -21.85 3.12
CA ALA A 126 -11.35 -21.89 3.90
C ALA A 126 -10.28 -21.04 3.21
N GLY A 127 -9.31 -20.58 4.00
CA GLY A 127 -8.12 -19.89 3.51
C GLY A 127 -7.01 -20.84 3.07
N LEU A 128 -5.80 -20.31 3.04
CA LEU A 128 -4.59 -21.08 2.79
C LEU A 128 -4.51 -22.33 3.66
N ARG A 129 -4.10 -23.45 3.06
CA ARG A 129 -3.89 -24.73 3.76
C ARG A 129 -5.12 -25.20 4.57
N ASN A 130 -6.33 -24.90 4.09
CA ASN A 130 -7.60 -25.21 4.74
C ASN A 130 -7.80 -24.52 6.09
N ASP A 131 -7.18 -23.36 6.33
CA ASP A 131 -7.45 -22.58 7.53
C ASP A 131 -8.91 -22.10 7.54
N THR A 132 -9.71 -22.67 8.44
CA THR A 132 -11.14 -22.42 8.51
C THR A 132 -11.49 -21.06 9.08
N ARG A 133 -10.53 -20.29 9.59
CA ARG A 133 -10.76 -18.91 10.07
C ARG A 133 -11.07 -17.94 8.94
N TYR A 134 -10.74 -18.30 7.70
CA TYR A 134 -10.86 -17.43 6.54
C TYR A 134 -11.90 -17.92 5.53
N LEU A 135 -12.32 -16.99 4.68
CA LEU A 135 -13.04 -17.20 3.43
C LEU A 135 -12.12 -16.80 2.29
N GLN A 136 -12.13 -17.56 1.20
CA GLN A 136 -11.56 -17.09 -0.06
C GLN A 136 -12.65 -16.36 -0.85
N ILE A 137 -12.34 -15.17 -1.34
CA ILE A 137 -13.26 -14.29 -2.07
C ILE A 137 -12.65 -13.88 -3.41
N SER A 138 -13.50 -13.64 -4.41
CA SER A 138 -13.06 -13.16 -5.74
C SER A 138 -12.85 -11.65 -5.81
N THR A 139 -13.34 -10.91 -4.82
CA THR A 139 -13.37 -9.45 -4.86
C THR A 139 -11.98 -8.85 -4.93
N PRO A 140 -11.73 -7.85 -5.81
CA PRO A 140 -10.45 -7.15 -5.86
C PRO A 140 -10.15 -6.44 -4.54
N ILE A 141 -9.05 -6.85 -3.90
CA ILE A 141 -8.53 -6.26 -2.66
C ILE A 141 -7.16 -5.65 -2.93
N GLN A 142 -6.90 -4.48 -2.35
CA GLN A 142 -5.63 -3.74 -2.45
C GLN A 142 -5.19 -3.26 -1.06
N PRO A 143 -3.91 -2.86 -0.88
CA PRO A 143 -3.49 -2.15 0.32
C PRO A 143 -4.42 -0.98 0.66
N GLY A 144 -4.83 -0.88 1.92
CA GLY A 144 -5.85 0.06 2.41
C GLY A 144 -7.24 -0.56 2.62
N ASN A 145 -7.59 -1.66 1.93
CA ASN A 145 -8.83 -2.39 2.21
C ASN A 145 -8.76 -3.27 3.46
N SER A 146 -7.56 -3.59 3.95
CA SER A 146 -7.37 -4.36 5.19
C SER A 146 -8.19 -3.79 6.33
N GLY A 147 -8.92 -4.65 7.02
CA GLY A 147 -9.82 -4.31 8.13
C GLY A 147 -11.20 -3.85 7.68
N GLY A 148 -11.45 -3.73 6.37
CA GLY A 148 -12.75 -3.33 5.82
C GLY A 148 -13.78 -4.46 5.82
N PRO A 149 -15.07 -4.14 6.01
CA PRO A 149 -16.13 -5.14 6.08
C PRO A 149 -16.42 -5.77 4.72
N VAL A 150 -16.71 -7.07 4.75
CA VAL A 150 -17.27 -7.85 3.66
C VAL A 150 -18.69 -8.25 4.05
N VAL A 151 -19.68 -7.80 3.29
CA VAL A 151 -21.10 -7.97 3.62
C VAL A 151 -21.85 -8.75 2.53
N ASP A 152 -22.93 -9.41 2.92
CA ASP A 152 -23.88 -10.03 1.99
C ASP A 152 -24.75 -8.98 1.29
N ARG A 153 -25.63 -9.43 0.38
CA ARG A 153 -26.54 -8.56 -0.36
C ARG A 153 -27.66 -7.93 0.48
N ALA A 154 -27.77 -8.24 1.76
CA ALA A 154 -28.66 -7.57 2.71
C ALA A 154 -27.89 -6.64 3.67
N GLY A 155 -26.56 -6.63 3.63
CA GLY A 155 -25.68 -5.77 4.41
C GLY A 155 -25.26 -6.37 5.74
N PHE A 156 -25.40 -7.68 5.94
CA PHE A 156 -24.89 -8.37 7.12
C PHE A 156 -23.43 -8.77 6.92
N LEU A 157 -22.61 -8.58 7.94
CA LEU A 157 -21.17 -8.88 7.91
C LEU A 157 -20.93 -10.38 7.75
N MET A 158 -20.21 -10.75 6.70
CA MET A 158 -19.73 -12.11 6.43
C MET A 158 -18.25 -12.28 6.79
N GLY A 159 -17.46 -11.21 6.69
CA GLY A 159 -16.05 -11.24 7.04
C GLY A 159 -15.37 -9.88 7.03
N ILE A 160 -14.06 -9.89 7.28
CA ILE A 160 -13.18 -8.72 7.36
C ILE A 160 -12.05 -8.95 6.39
N THR A 161 -11.88 -8.04 5.44
CA THR A 161 -10.85 -8.13 4.41
C THR A 161 -9.45 -8.18 5.02
N SER A 162 -8.60 -9.12 4.60
CA SER A 162 -7.18 -9.18 4.98
C SER A 162 -6.30 -9.15 3.73
N ALA A 163 -5.68 -8.00 3.44
CA ALA A 163 -4.78 -7.87 2.28
C ALA A 163 -3.44 -8.59 2.50
N THR A 164 -3.03 -8.78 3.77
CA THR A 164 -1.79 -9.48 4.13
C THR A 164 -1.84 -10.96 3.76
N LEU A 165 -2.96 -11.65 3.96
CA LEU A 165 -3.08 -13.05 3.56
C LEU A 165 -3.12 -13.22 2.03
N SER A 166 -3.71 -12.26 1.32
CA SER A 166 -3.61 -12.20 -0.15
C SER A 166 -2.15 -12.03 -0.61
N LYS A 167 -1.37 -11.15 0.08
CA LYS A 167 0.07 -10.96 -0.16
C LYS A 167 0.86 -12.24 0.13
N GLN A 168 0.69 -12.85 1.30
CA GLN A 168 1.35 -14.11 1.69
C GLN A 168 1.03 -15.27 0.74
N THR A 169 -0.21 -15.34 0.23
CA THR A 169 -0.60 -16.32 -0.78
C THR A 169 0.18 -16.11 -2.06
N ALA A 170 0.24 -14.87 -2.55
CA ALA A 170 1.02 -14.51 -3.72
C ALA A 170 2.52 -14.80 -3.54
N ASP A 171 3.06 -14.50 -2.37
CA ASP A 171 4.46 -14.77 -1.99
C ASP A 171 4.75 -16.28 -1.94
N ALA A 172 3.81 -17.09 -1.43
CA ALA A 172 3.99 -18.54 -1.27
C ALA A 172 3.87 -19.32 -2.59
N ILE A 173 3.03 -18.85 -3.52
CA ILE A 173 2.82 -19.51 -4.83
C ILE A 173 3.66 -18.89 -5.96
N GLY A 174 4.40 -17.80 -5.69
CA GLY A 174 5.25 -17.13 -6.67
C GLY A 174 4.50 -16.40 -7.79
N ILE A 175 3.17 -16.32 -7.71
CA ILE A 175 2.30 -15.60 -8.65
C ILE A 175 1.22 -14.83 -7.88
N THR A 176 0.94 -13.59 -8.26
CA THR A 176 -0.26 -12.90 -7.75
C THR A 176 -1.50 -13.55 -8.37
N ALA A 177 -2.14 -14.45 -7.63
CA ALA A 177 -3.34 -15.11 -8.11
C ALA A 177 -4.51 -14.09 -8.18
N GLN A 178 -4.95 -13.80 -9.41
CA GLN A 178 -6.12 -12.94 -9.64
C GLN A 178 -7.36 -13.57 -9.01
N ASN A 179 -8.18 -12.77 -8.33
CA ASN A 179 -9.40 -13.21 -7.63
C ASN A 179 -9.17 -14.26 -6.52
N VAL A 180 -7.95 -14.31 -5.96
CA VAL A 180 -7.63 -15.09 -4.76
C VAL A 180 -7.34 -14.11 -3.63
N ASN A 181 -8.42 -13.62 -3.03
CA ASN A 181 -8.35 -12.75 -1.87
C ASN A 181 -8.98 -13.42 -0.66
N PHE A 182 -8.72 -12.89 0.52
CA PHE A 182 -9.18 -13.50 1.76
C PHE A 182 -9.90 -12.50 2.66
N ALA A 183 -10.87 -13.03 3.40
CA ALA A 183 -11.51 -12.35 4.50
C ALA A 183 -11.50 -13.24 5.74
N ILE A 184 -11.19 -12.67 6.90
CA ILE A 184 -11.39 -13.30 8.20
C ILE A 184 -12.90 -13.46 8.40
N ARG A 185 -13.36 -14.64 8.81
CA ARG A 185 -14.80 -14.89 9.02
C ARG A 185 -15.36 -13.99 10.12
N ALA A 186 -16.58 -13.51 9.92
CA ALA A 186 -17.31 -12.74 10.93
C ALA A 186 -17.44 -13.49 12.26
N SER A 187 -17.51 -14.83 12.24
CA SER A 187 -17.55 -15.65 13.46
C SER A 187 -16.27 -15.57 14.30
N VAL A 188 -15.11 -15.40 13.67
CA VAL A 188 -13.83 -15.23 14.38
C VAL A 188 -13.80 -13.85 15.06
N ALA A 189 -14.29 -12.83 14.35
CA ALA A 189 -14.45 -11.48 14.89
C ALA A 189 -15.46 -11.40 16.04
N ASP A 190 -16.58 -12.12 15.96
CA ASP A 190 -17.58 -12.20 17.03
C ASP A 190 -16.99 -12.86 18.28
N LEU A 191 -16.23 -13.95 18.14
CA LEU A 191 -15.51 -14.58 19.25
C LEU A 191 -14.51 -13.61 19.89
N PHE A 192 -13.80 -12.82 19.09
CA PHE A 192 -12.89 -11.81 19.62
C PHE A 192 -13.65 -10.75 20.42
N LEU A 193 -14.77 -10.21 19.92
CA LEU A 193 -15.60 -9.26 20.66
C LEU A 193 -16.09 -9.82 22.00
N GLN A 194 -16.59 -11.07 21.99
CA GLN A 194 -17.04 -11.75 23.20
C GLN A 194 -15.91 -11.92 24.21
N SER A 195 -14.70 -12.28 23.78
CA SER A 195 -13.52 -12.38 24.65
C SER A 195 -13.16 -11.07 25.34
N GLN A 196 -13.53 -9.94 24.72
CA GLN A 196 -13.29 -8.59 25.22
C GLN A 196 -14.49 -8.03 26.01
N GLY A 197 -15.54 -8.83 26.23
CA GLY A 197 -16.76 -8.42 26.93
C GLY A 197 -17.63 -7.45 26.12
N ILE A 198 -17.48 -7.42 24.80
CA ILE A 198 -18.22 -6.52 23.89
C ILE A 198 -19.25 -7.35 23.12
N SER A 199 -20.49 -6.86 23.07
CA SER A 199 -21.59 -7.54 22.36
C SER A 199 -21.86 -6.90 21.01
N ALA A 200 -21.74 -7.68 19.92
CA ALA A 200 -22.16 -7.27 18.59
C ALA A 200 -23.66 -7.48 18.37
N GLN A 201 -24.23 -6.67 17.47
CA GLN A 201 -25.55 -6.95 16.91
C GLN A 201 -25.43 -8.07 15.89
N SER A 202 -26.37 -9.02 15.90
CA SER A 202 -26.42 -10.10 14.92
C SER A 202 -27.82 -10.28 14.31
N GLY A 203 -27.88 -10.74 13.07
CA GLY A 203 -29.13 -10.86 12.32
C GLY A 203 -28.92 -11.52 10.96
N ASP A 204 -30.02 -11.76 10.25
CA ASP A 204 -30.03 -12.33 8.90
C ASP A 204 -31.13 -11.64 8.08
N ALA A 205 -31.04 -11.76 6.76
CA ALA A 205 -32.09 -11.28 5.87
C ALA A 205 -33.38 -12.09 6.09
N ASP A 206 -34.52 -11.40 6.09
CA ASP A 206 -35.81 -12.08 6.02
C ASP A 206 -35.95 -12.83 4.70
N LYS A 207 -36.65 -13.97 4.69
CA LYS A 207 -36.78 -14.82 3.50
C LYS A 207 -37.35 -14.10 2.27
N ASP A 208 -38.20 -13.11 2.51
CA ASP A 208 -38.88 -12.33 1.46
C ASP A 208 -38.20 -10.97 1.20
N GLN A 209 -37.10 -10.67 1.90
CA GLN A 209 -36.39 -9.40 1.71
C GLN A 209 -35.62 -9.42 0.38
N PRO A 210 -35.87 -8.47 -0.54
CA PRO A 210 -35.11 -8.39 -1.77
C PRO A 210 -33.64 -8.03 -1.49
N ALA A 211 -32.74 -8.60 -2.28
CA ALA A 211 -31.33 -8.23 -2.28
C ALA A 211 -31.19 -6.74 -2.62
N LEU A 212 -30.39 -6.02 -1.85
CA LEU A 212 -30.06 -4.63 -2.11
C LEU A 212 -29.15 -4.53 -3.35
N SER A 213 -29.32 -3.45 -4.11
CA SER A 213 -28.34 -3.12 -5.15
C SER A 213 -27.00 -2.75 -4.51
N THR A 214 -25.92 -2.80 -5.28
CA THR A 214 -24.59 -2.42 -4.78
C THR A 214 -24.56 -0.95 -4.34
N ALA A 215 -25.30 -0.07 -5.01
CA ALA A 215 -25.42 1.34 -4.63
C ALA A 215 -26.14 1.49 -3.29
N ASP A 216 -27.30 0.83 -3.11
CA ASP A 216 -28.06 0.91 -1.86
C ASP A 216 -27.27 0.31 -0.67
N LEU A 217 -26.49 -0.74 -0.92
CA LEU A 217 -25.55 -1.31 0.05
C LEU A 217 -24.47 -0.31 0.44
N ALA A 218 -23.88 0.37 -0.54
CA ALA A 218 -22.87 1.39 -0.30
C ALA A 218 -23.43 2.52 0.58
N ASP A 219 -24.62 3.02 0.26
CA ASP A 219 -25.29 4.07 1.04
C ASP A 219 -25.63 3.60 2.46
N LYS A 220 -26.03 2.33 2.62
CA LYS A 220 -26.38 1.75 3.92
C LYS A 220 -25.16 1.57 4.84
N ILE A 221 -24.02 1.13 4.29
CA ILE A 221 -22.87 0.64 5.05
C ILE A 221 -21.76 1.68 5.19
N THR A 222 -21.49 2.49 4.16
CA THR A 222 -20.41 3.50 4.18
C THR A 222 -20.39 4.40 5.41
N PRO A 223 -21.52 4.88 5.96
CA PRO A 223 -21.52 5.70 7.18
C PRO A 223 -20.92 5.02 8.42
N SER A 224 -20.79 3.69 8.38
CA SER A 224 -20.21 2.86 9.45
C SER A 224 -18.75 2.48 9.19
N VAL A 225 -18.16 2.89 8.07
CA VAL A 225 -16.81 2.51 7.64
C VAL A 225 -15.91 3.74 7.62
N PHE A 226 -14.71 3.61 8.18
CA PHE A 226 -13.77 4.71 8.37
C PHE A 226 -12.36 4.34 7.91
N GLN A 227 -11.61 5.34 7.46
CA GLN A 227 -10.18 5.20 7.23
C GLN A 227 -9.44 5.24 8.57
N ILE A 228 -8.56 4.27 8.79
CA ILE A 228 -7.68 4.20 9.95
C ILE A 228 -6.30 4.67 9.53
N LEU A 229 -5.73 5.61 10.27
CA LEU A 229 -4.41 6.19 10.04
C LEU A 229 -3.50 5.86 11.21
N CYS A 230 -2.35 5.27 10.90
CA CYS A 230 -1.35 4.90 11.88
C CYS A 230 -0.17 5.87 11.83
N TYR A 231 0.12 6.52 12.94
CA TYR A 231 1.30 7.37 13.11
C TYR A 231 2.31 6.63 13.99
N GLY A 232 3.38 6.16 13.37
CA GLY A 232 4.52 5.55 14.05
C GLY A 232 5.43 6.61 14.68
N LYS A 233 6.49 6.14 15.33
CA LYS A 233 7.48 6.98 16.00
C LYS A 233 8.21 7.83 14.94
N GLN A 234 8.07 9.16 14.99
CA GLN A 234 8.95 10.05 14.23
C GLN A 234 10.37 9.87 14.78
N ASP A 235 11.31 9.38 13.97
CA ASP A 235 12.72 9.62 14.24
C ASP A 235 12.89 11.15 14.21
N ALA A 236 13.23 11.73 15.37
CA ALA A 236 13.27 13.17 15.58
C ALA A 236 14.03 13.86 14.44
N GLU A 237 13.29 14.65 13.66
CA GLU A 237 13.86 15.55 12.65
C GLU A 237 14.94 16.41 13.29
N ALA A 238 16.20 16.16 12.93
CA ALA A 238 17.30 17.04 13.26
C ALA A 238 17.04 18.40 12.58
N SER A 239 16.58 19.36 13.38
CA SER A 239 16.38 20.75 13.01
C SER A 239 17.59 21.33 12.25
N VAL A 240 17.39 21.65 10.97
CA VAL A 240 18.42 22.25 10.11
C VAL A 240 18.67 23.68 10.54
N LYS A 241 19.81 23.92 11.20
CA LYS A 241 20.42 25.25 11.34
C LYS A 241 21.46 25.42 10.22
N PRO A 242 21.50 26.55 9.50
CA PRO A 242 22.51 26.76 8.47
C PRO A 242 23.82 27.25 9.11
N ALA A 243 24.89 26.46 9.05
CA ALA A 243 26.25 26.96 9.26
C ALA A 243 27.32 26.04 8.64
N GLU A 244 28.21 26.69 7.88
CA GLU A 244 29.66 26.47 7.69
C GLU A 244 30.26 25.06 7.87
N MET A 245 31.09 24.67 6.89
CA MET A 245 32.01 23.54 6.97
C MET A 245 32.97 23.69 8.16
N PRO A 246 33.19 22.61 8.93
CA PRO A 246 34.56 22.27 9.26
C PRO A 246 34.90 20.77 9.20
N THR A 247 36.11 20.58 8.69
CA THR A 247 37.11 19.54 8.95
C THR A 247 37.01 18.82 10.30
N SER A 248 36.45 17.60 10.33
CA SER A 248 37.05 16.40 10.95
C SER A 248 36.09 15.21 10.87
N LEU A 249 36.68 14.00 10.77
CA LEU A 249 36.00 12.73 10.48
C LEU A 249 34.98 12.32 11.58
N PRO A 250 33.79 11.82 11.22
CA PRO A 250 32.78 11.36 12.17
C PRO A 250 33.00 9.90 12.61
N PRO A 251 32.71 9.54 13.88
CA PRO A 251 32.53 8.16 14.33
C PRO A 251 31.04 7.73 14.24
N PRO A 252 30.78 6.42 14.39
CA PRO A 252 30.27 5.55 13.33
C PRO A 252 28.82 5.83 12.91
N SER A 253 28.59 5.69 11.61
CA SER A 253 27.31 5.63 10.93
C SER A 253 26.45 4.45 11.41
N VAL A 254 25.21 4.73 11.81
CA VAL A 254 24.15 3.71 11.75
C VAL A 254 23.61 3.77 10.33
N THR A 255 24.17 2.91 9.49
CA THR A 255 23.83 2.80 8.07
C THR A 255 22.39 2.33 7.90
N ALA A 256 21.60 3.08 7.14
CA ALA A 256 20.48 2.49 6.41
C ALA A 256 21.10 1.57 5.35
N SER A 257 21.35 0.31 5.72
CA SER A 257 22.00 -0.64 4.81
C SER A 257 21.08 -0.90 3.62
N LEU A 258 21.50 -0.50 2.42
CA LEU A 258 20.90 -1.01 1.20
C LEU A 258 21.38 -2.45 1.00
N ILE A 259 20.50 -3.30 0.49
CA ILE A 259 20.79 -4.67 0.07
C ILE A 259 21.03 -4.65 -1.43
N ASP A 260 22.23 -5.09 -1.83
CA ASP A 260 22.61 -5.19 -3.24
C ASP A 260 22.05 -6.45 -3.91
N ALA A 261 21.47 -6.27 -5.09
CA ALA A 261 21.01 -7.30 -5.99
C ALA A 261 21.63 -7.10 -7.38
N ARG A 262 22.80 -7.72 -7.58
CA ARG A 262 23.51 -7.70 -8.88
C ARG A 262 22.78 -8.52 -9.93
N GLY A 263 22.66 -7.98 -11.14
CA GLY A 263 21.94 -8.62 -12.24
C GLY A 263 20.42 -8.45 -12.12
N TYR A 264 19.98 -7.49 -11.32
CA TYR A 264 18.57 -7.17 -11.13
C TYR A 264 18.32 -5.68 -11.37
N ASP A 265 17.14 -5.38 -11.88
CA ASP A 265 16.56 -4.05 -11.96
C ASP A 265 15.45 -3.91 -10.93
N ALA A 266 15.48 -2.82 -10.16
CA ALA A 266 14.44 -2.48 -9.21
C ALA A 266 13.26 -1.81 -9.91
N ILE A 267 12.13 -2.50 -9.93
CA ILE A 267 10.86 -1.96 -10.43
C ILE A 267 10.27 -1.04 -9.38
N GLY A 268 10.13 0.23 -9.75
CA GLY A 268 9.67 1.32 -8.90
C GLY A 268 9.64 2.63 -9.70
N PHE A 269 9.15 3.70 -9.07
CA PHE A 269 9.11 5.01 -9.70
C PHE A 269 10.47 5.71 -9.58
N ASP A 270 11.10 5.97 -10.72
CA ASP A 270 12.31 6.77 -10.81
C ASP A 270 11.97 8.24 -10.64
N TYR A 271 12.38 8.85 -9.52
CA TYR A 271 12.18 10.29 -9.31
C TYR A 271 13.37 11.10 -9.79
N ARG A 272 14.55 10.48 -9.92
CA ARG A 272 15.77 11.16 -10.37
C ARG A 272 16.72 10.18 -11.05
N ALA A 273 17.29 10.63 -12.18
CA ALA A 273 18.38 9.93 -12.84
C ALA A 273 19.67 10.75 -12.76
N VAL A 274 20.78 10.10 -12.39
CA VAL A 274 22.12 10.69 -12.33
C VAL A 274 22.99 9.98 -13.35
N LYS A 275 23.64 10.73 -14.24
CA LYS A 275 24.49 10.20 -15.31
C LYS A 275 25.95 10.33 -14.96
N ASP A 276 26.78 9.53 -15.63
CA ASP A 276 28.24 9.57 -15.54
C ASP A 276 28.75 9.35 -14.10
N VAL A 277 28.08 8.44 -13.36
CA VAL A 277 28.43 8.06 -12.00
C VAL A 277 28.78 6.57 -11.92
N SER A 278 29.61 6.22 -10.95
CA SER A 278 29.88 4.83 -10.55
C SER A 278 28.74 4.25 -9.72
N PHE A 279 28.69 2.93 -9.60
CA PHE A 279 27.75 2.26 -8.70
C PHE A 279 27.90 2.71 -7.25
N SER A 280 29.14 2.89 -6.76
CA SER A 280 29.41 3.37 -5.40
C SER A 280 28.91 4.79 -5.18
N GLU A 281 29.05 5.68 -6.17
CA GLU A 281 28.51 7.05 -6.09
C GLU A 281 26.99 7.05 -6.16
N CYS A 282 26.39 6.17 -6.96
CA CYS A 282 24.94 5.96 -7.01
C CYS A 282 24.39 5.49 -5.64
N HIS A 283 25.07 4.53 -5.02
CA HIS A 283 24.74 4.02 -3.69
C HIS A 283 24.85 5.11 -2.62
N ALA A 284 25.98 5.81 -2.57
CA ALA A 284 26.21 6.91 -1.63
C ALA A 284 25.22 8.07 -1.82
N THR A 285 24.83 8.36 -3.08
CA THR A 285 23.80 9.35 -3.38
C THR A 285 22.45 8.94 -2.81
N CYS A 286 22.09 7.66 -2.90
CA CYS A 286 20.85 7.14 -2.32
C CYS A 286 20.89 7.16 -0.79
N GLU A 287 21.98 6.72 -0.16
CA GLU A 287 22.12 6.74 1.30
C GLU A 287 22.10 8.16 1.88
N GLY A 288 22.59 9.15 1.13
CA GLY A 288 22.52 10.56 1.47
C GLY A 288 21.18 11.25 1.15
N ASP A 289 20.23 10.54 0.53
CA ASP A 289 18.95 11.09 0.09
C ASP A 289 17.79 10.40 0.85
N GLY A 290 17.19 11.08 1.82
CA GLY A 290 16.22 10.47 2.75
C GLY A 290 14.95 9.90 2.10
N GLN A 291 14.61 10.36 0.90
CA GLN A 291 13.51 9.81 0.08
C GLN A 291 13.92 8.56 -0.71
N CYS A 292 15.21 8.30 -0.92
CA CYS A 292 15.67 7.15 -1.67
C CYS A 292 15.44 5.87 -0.88
N LYS A 293 14.70 4.92 -1.48
CA LYS A 293 14.44 3.59 -0.92
C LYS A 293 15.00 2.49 -1.81
N ALA A 294 15.33 2.78 -3.06
CA ALA A 294 16.04 1.88 -3.94
C ALA A 294 16.75 2.62 -5.06
N ILE A 295 17.67 1.92 -5.71
CA ILE A 295 18.35 2.33 -6.94
C ILE A 295 18.31 1.21 -7.96
N THR A 296 18.30 1.58 -9.24
CA THR A 296 18.83 0.76 -10.32
C THR A 296 20.03 1.47 -10.91
N TYR A 297 21.18 0.82 -10.93
CA TYR A 297 22.35 1.29 -11.65
C TYR A 297 22.54 0.51 -12.95
N ASN A 298 22.54 1.23 -14.07
CA ASN A 298 22.83 0.64 -15.38
C ASN A 298 24.35 0.57 -15.60
N THR A 299 24.90 -0.64 -15.65
CA THR A 299 26.34 -0.89 -15.74
C THR A 299 26.92 -0.56 -17.12
N LYS A 300 26.08 -0.54 -18.16
CA LYS A 300 26.48 -0.30 -19.55
C LYS A 300 26.59 1.18 -19.89
N TYR A 301 25.73 2.01 -19.30
CA TYR A 301 25.64 3.43 -19.60
C TYR A 301 26.09 4.35 -18.45
N GLY A 302 26.41 3.79 -17.28
CA GLY A 302 26.84 4.57 -16.12
C GLY A 302 25.76 5.50 -15.58
N VAL A 303 24.50 5.04 -15.63
CA VAL A 303 23.33 5.83 -15.20
C VAL A 303 22.71 5.22 -13.96
N CYS A 304 22.55 6.04 -12.94
CA CYS A 304 21.89 5.72 -11.68
C CYS A 304 20.44 6.22 -11.71
N PHE A 305 19.49 5.35 -11.39
CA PHE A 305 18.08 5.67 -11.26
C PHE A 305 17.68 5.55 -9.79
N LEU A 306 17.43 6.69 -9.14
CA LEU A 306 17.01 6.78 -7.75
C LEU A 306 15.49 6.63 -7.66
N LYS A 307 15.05 5.78 -6.73
CA LYS A 307 13.65 5.38 -6.54
C LYS A 307 13.22 5.61 -5.11
N ASN A 308 12.04 6.17 -4.94
CA ASN A 308 11.45 6.43 -3.61
C ASN A 308 10.66 5.23 -3.08
N ASN A 309 10.53 4.18 -3.89
CA ASN A 309 9.91 2.92 -3.55
C ASN A 309 10.51 1.80 -4.41
N VAL A 310 10.35 0.55 -3.98
CA VAL A 310 10.66 -0.65 -4.77
C VAL A 310 9.52 -1.65 -4.59
N VAL A 311 9.02 -2.14 -5.72
CA VAL A 311 7.87 -3.06 -5.78
C VAL A 311 8.34 -4.47 -6.11
N ALA A 312 9.29 -4.59 -7.05
CA ALA A 312 9.83 -5.87 -7.45
C ALA A 312 11.29 -5.75 -7.92
N LEU A 313 12.01 -6.87 -7.93
CA LEU A 313 13.27 -7.02 -8.65
C LEU A 313 13.05 -7.95 -9.83
N ILE A 314 13.45 -7.51 -11.01
CA ILE A 314 13.41 -8.30 -12.24
C ILE A 314 14.83 -8.58 -12.73
N ARG A 315 15.06 -9.70 -13.41
CA ARG A 315 16.40 -10.03 -13.91
C ARG A 315 16.79 -9.06 -15.03
N ASN A 316 17.97 -8.47 -14.93
CA ASN A 316 18.55 -7.65 -15.97
C ASN A 316 20.09 -7.68 -15.86
N GLY A 317 20.75 -8.28 -16.85
CA GLY A 317 22.21 -8.45 -16.85
C GLY A 317 23.00 -7.14 -16.93
N ASP A 318 22.38 -6.06 -17.40
CA ASP A 318 22.99 -4.73 -17.53
C ASP A 318 22.67 -3.82 -16.32
N ALA A 319 22.11 -4.39 -15.23
CA ALA A 319 21.68 -3.65 -14.05
C ALA A 319 22.21 -4.20 -12.72
N VAL A 320 22.41 -3.29 -11.77
CA VAL A 320 22.60 -3.60 -10.35
C VAL A 320 21.56 -2.81 -9.57
N ALA A 321 20.68 -3.50 -8.86
CA ALA A 321 19.73 -2.88 -7.97
C ALA A 321 20.30 -2.84 -6.55
N SER A 322 19.95 -1.81 -5.78
CA SER A 322 20.10 -1.81 -4.32
C SER A 322 18.84 -1.25 -3.71
N TYR A 323 18.41 -1.77 -2.57
CA TYR A 323 17.18 -1.31 -1.92
C TYR A 323 17.31 -1.34 -0.41
N ALA A 324 16.59 -0.45 0.28
CA ALA A 324 16.64 -0.34 1.72
C ALA A 324 16.30 -1.68 2.37
N SER A 325 17.12 -2.11 3.35
CA SER A 325 16.86 -3.33 4.12
C SER A 325 15.48 -3.33 4.78
N SER A 326 14.95 -2.15 5.14
CA SER A 326 13.58 -1.98 5.63
C SER A 326 12.49 -2.32 4.61
N LYS A 327 12.82 -2.42 3.33
CA LYS A 327 11.93 -2.86 2.25
C LYS A 327 12.11 -4.32 1.87
N ALA A 328 13.06 -5.04 2.45
CA ALA A 328 13.36 -6.41 2.06
C ALA A 328 12.17 -7.37 2.15
N ALA A 329 11.26 -7.15 3.10
CA ALA A 329 10.03 -7.94 3.25
C ALA A 329 8.91 -7.55 2.26
N ASP A 330 9.04 -6.44 1.54
CA ASP A 330 8.05 -5.90 0.60
C ASP A 330 8.44 -6.08 -0.87
N VAL A 331 9.70 -6.40 -1.15
CA VAL A 331 10.25 -6.51 -2.51
C VAL A 331 9.98 -7.88 -3.10
N ILE A 332 9.21 -7.92 -4.20
CA ILE A 332 8.88 -9.15 -4.92
C ILE A 332 10.04 -9.55 -5.84
N MET A 333 10.60 -10.74 -5.68
CA MET A 333 11.52 -11.31 -6.67
C MET A 333 10.70 -11.87 -7.84
N SER A 334 10.90 -11.34 -9.05
CA SER A 334 10.19 -11.77 -10.24
C SER A 334 11.10 -12.54 -11.19
N ASP A 335 10.59 -13.62 -11.78
CA ASP A 335 11.27 -14.39 -12.83
C ASP A 335 11.32 -13.64 -14.17
N PHE A 336 10.61 -12.53 -14.27
CA PHE A 336 10.58 -11.67 -15.43
C PHE A 336 11.99 -11.14 -15.75
N THR A 337 12.36 -11.19 -17.02
CA THR A 337 13.68 -10.75 -17.49
C THR A 337 13.55 -9.57 -18.43
N SER A 338 14.33 -8.52 -18.18
CA SER A 338 14.41 -7.32 -19.01
C SER A 338 15.68 -7.31 -19.84
N TYR A 339 15.54 -6.90 -21.11
CA TYR A 339 16.62 -6.73 -22.06
C TYR A 339 16.54 -5.34 -22.71
N SER A 340 17.59 -4.54 -22.55
CA SER A 340 17.68 -3.24 -23.22
C SER A 340 18.22 -3.38 -24.64
N GLY A 341 17.57 -2.69 -25.58
CA GLY A 341 17.95 -2.69 -26.99
C GLY A 341 17.60 -3.97 -27.75
N MET A 342 16.62 -4.73 -27.26
CA MET A 342 16.19 -6.00 -27.85
C MET A 342 14.68 -5.98 -28.12
N ASP A 343 14.25 -6.75 -29.10
CA ASP A 343 12.84 -7.00 -29.42
C ASP A 343 12.63 -8.48 -29.77
N LEU A 344 11.40 -8.96 -29.59
CA LEU A 344 10.92 -10.26 -30.06
C LEU A 344 9.81 -10.03 -31.10
N PRO A 345 10.13 -9.89 -32.40
CA PRO A 345 9.13 -9.57 -33.40
C PRO A 345 8.04 -10.64 -33.53
N GLY A 346 6.78 -10.21 -33.64
CA GLY A 346 5.62 -11.08 -33.82
C GLY A 346 4.88 -11.41 -32.52
N GLY A 347 3.68 -11.97 -32.65
CA GLY A 347 2.82 -12.27 -31.51
C GLY A 347 2.17 -11.05 -30.86
N ASP A 348 2.30 -9.86 -31.44
CA ASP A 348 1.70 -8.63 -30.90
C ASP A 348 0.17 -8.70 -30.97
N TYR A 349 -0.50 -8.84 -29.83
CA TYR A 349 -1.95 -8.97 -29.75
C TYR A 349 -2.62 -7.74 -29.12
N ARG A 350 -1.87 -6.94 -28.36
CA ARG A 350 -2.39 -5.73 -27.72
C ARG A 350 -1.34 -4.62 -27.67
N ARG A 351 -1.80 -3.39 -27.92
CA ARG A 351 -0.98 -2.19 -27.90
C ARG A 351 -1.52 -1.16 -26.91
N LEU A 352 -0.66 -0.65 -26.04
CA LEU A 352 -0.97 0.42 -25.09
C LEU A 352 -0.23 1.69 -25.50
N ARG A 353 -0.96 2.75 -25.84
CA ARG A 353 -0.41 4.06 -26.22
C ARG A 353 -0.37 4.99 -25.02
N GLY A 354 0.61 5.89 -24.98
CA GLY A 354 0.80 6.79 -23.85
C GLY A 354 1.18 6.04 -22.56
N SER A 355 1.74 4.84 -22.70
CA SER A 355 2.11 4.00 -21.56
C SER A 355 3.55 4.23 -21.15
N ASN A 356 3.89 3.81 -19.92
CA ASN A 356 5.26 3.70 -19.45
C ASN A 356 5.69 2.23 -19.27
N TYR A 357 6.97 2.01 -18.95
CA TYR A 357 7.51 0.66 -18.79
C TYR A 357 6.82 -0.12 -17.66
N LEU A 358 6.51 0.53 -16.53
CA LEU A 358 5.81 -0.09 -15.41
C LEU A 358 4.38 -0.50 -15.78
N GLU A 359 3.66 0.34 -16.53
CA GLU A 359 2.33 0.00 -17.05
C GLU A 359 2.40 -1.15 -18.04
N CYS A 360 3.43 -1.20 -18.88
CA CYS A 360 3.66 -2.30 -19.81
C CYS A 360 3.93 -3.62 -19.05
N PHE A 361 4.79 -3.55 -18.03
CA PHE A 361 5.10 -4.65 -17.13
C PHE A 361 3.87 -5.16 -16.37
N THR A 362 3.12 -4.27 -15.72
CA THR A 362 1.91 -4.63 -14.96
C THR A 362 0.80 -5.14 -15.87
N ALA A 363 0.63 -4.57 -17.07
CA ALA A 363 -0.33 -5.08 -18.05
C ALA A 363 0.04 -6.48 -18.57
N CYS A 364 1.33 -6.75 -18.80
CA CYS A 364 1.78 -8.07 -19.22
C CYS A 364 1.66 -9.10 -18.10
N ILE A 365 2.08 -8.77 -16.87
CA ILE A 365 1.96 -9.68 -15.73
C ILE A 365 0.49 -9.98 -15.41
N GLY A 366 -0.39 -8.98 -15.55
CA GLY A 366 -1.83 -9.11 -15.33
C GLY A 366 -2.58 -9.86 -16.44
N ASP A 367 -1.94 -10.18 -17.57
CA ASP A 367 -2.56 -10.88 -18.70
C ASP A 367 -1.91 -12.25 -18.93
N ASN A 368 -2.67 -13.31 -18.69
CA ASN A 368 -2.19 -14.70 -18.87
C ASN A 368 -1.78 -15.01 -20.31
N SER A 369 -2.29 -14.27 -21.29
CA SER A 369 -1.90 -14.43 -22.70
C SER A 369 -0.53 -13.82 -22.96
N CYS A 370 -0.08 -12.87 -22.13
CA CYS A 370 1.18 -12.18 -22.31
C CYS A 370 2.38 -13.06 -21.91
N LYS A 371 3.28 -13.28 -22.87
CA LYS A 371 4.57 -13.95 -22.68
C LYS A 371 5.73 -12.96 -22.70
N ALA A 372 5.56 -11.85 -23.41
CA ALA A 372 6.56 -10.79 -23.49
C ALA A 372 5.90 -9.46 -23.81
N PHE A 373 6.64 -8.36 -23.64
CA PHE A 373 6.25 -7.06 -24.17
C PHE A 373 7.45 -6.33 -24.74
N SER A 374 7.20 -5.42 -25.69
CA SER A 374 8.20 -4.47 -26.17
C SER A 374 7.74 -3.06 -25.88
N TYR A 375 8.49 -2.35 -25.03
CA TYR A 375 8.24 -0.96 -24.70
C TYR A 375 9.18 -0.06 -25.51
N VAL A 376 8.61 0.99 -26.13
CA VAL A 376 9.36 1.97 -26.92
C VAL A 376 9.28 3.33 -26.21
N PRO A 377 10.27 3.71 -25.39
CA PRO A 377 10.22 4.92 -24.58
C PRO A 377 9.98 6.20 -25.39
N LYS A 378 10.61 6.32 -26.57
CA LYS A 378 10.47 7.49 -27.45
C LYS A 378 9.05 7.72 -27.96
N LYS A 379 8.23 6.67 -27.98
CA LYS A 379 6.84 6.72 -28.47
C LYS A 379 5.82 6.55 -27.34
N SER A 380 6.26 6.22 -26.13
CA SER A 380 5.39 5.81 -25.03
C SER A 380 4.42 4.70 -25.48
N GLU A 381 4.93 3.73 -26.22
CA GLU A 381 4.14 2.62 -26.76
C GLU A 381 4.62 1.29 -26.20
N CYS A 382 3.67 0.51 -25.70
CA CYS A 382 3.87 -0.86 -25.23
C CYS A 382 3.14 -1.83 -26.16
N TRP A 383 3.82 -2.90 -26.54
CA TRP A 383 3.30 -3.96 -27.40
C TRP A 383 3.37 -5.30 -26.66
N LEU A 384 2.23 -5.78 -26.18
CA LEU A 384 2.09 -7.07 -25.50
C LEU A 384 2.06 -8.21 -26.51
N LYS A 385 2.76 -9.29 -26.18
CA LYS A 385 3.01 -10.43 -27.07
C LYS A 385 2.56 -11.73 -26.45
N ASP A 386 1.84 -12.55 -27.22
CA ASP A 386 1.37 -13.88 -26.82
C ASP A 386 2.20 -15.03 -27.41
N ALA A 387 3.15 -14.70 -28.28
CA ALA A 387 4.12 -15.60 -28.87
C ALA A 387 5.52 -14.98 -28.84
N LEU A 388 6.53 -15.82 -28.63
CA LEU A 388 7.93 -15.39 -28.59
C LEU A 388 8.54 -15.59 -29.98
N GLY A 389 8.90 -14.48 -30.63
CA GLY A 389 9.66 -14.49 -31.87
C GLY A 389 11.14 -14.81 -31.66
N LYS A 390 11.95 -14.65 -32.72
CA LYS A 390 13.42 -14.73 -32.60
C LYS A 390 13.97 -13.41 -32.06
N PRO A 391 14.84 -13.40 -31.03
CA PRO A 391 15.47 -12.19 -30.53
C PRO A 391 16.16 -11.39 -31.63
N ARG A 392 15.89 -10.09 -31.69
CA ARG A 392 16.51 -9.16 -32.63
C ARG A 392 16.98 -7.92 -31.90
N ALA A 393 18.18 -7.44 -32.24
CA ALA A 393 18.66 -6.14 -31.76
C ALA A 393 17.75 -5.02 -32.28
N ALA A 394 17.20 -4.22 -31.37
CA ALA A 394 16.30 -3.11 -31.64
C ALA A 394 16.63 -1.93 -30.73
N LYS A 395 17.42 -0.99 -31.24
CA LYS A 395 17.90 0.15 -30.45
C LYS A 395 16.72 1.02 -29.95
N GLY A 396 16.69 1.27 -28.64
CA GLY A 396 15.65 2.09 -28.01
C GLY A 396 14.34 1.35 -27.79
N VAL A 397 14.38 0.02 -27.74
CA VAL A 397 13.29 -0.86 -27.30
C VAL A 397 13.73 -1.55 -26.02
N GLU A 398 12.86 -1.57 -25.03
CA GLU A 398 13.03 -2.34 -23.80
C GLU A 398 12.11 -3.56 -23.88
N LEU A 399 12.72 -4.74 -23.92
CA LEU A 399 12.00 -6.01 -23.99
C LEU A 399 11.82 -6.57 -22.58
N GLY A 400 10.60 -6.93 -22.27
CA GLY A 400 10.25 -7.71 -21.09
C GLY A 400 9.82 -9.13 -21.48
N VAL A 401 10.35 -10.15 -20.82
CA VAL A 401 9.97 -11.56 -21.04
C VAL A 401 9.57 -12.19 -19.71
N LYS A 402 8.42 -12.87 -19.71
CA LYS A 402 7.89 -13.59 -18.55
C LYS A 402 8.55 -14.94 -18.33
#